data_AF-A0A0U3HNY5-F1
#
_entry.id   AF-A0A0U3HNY5-F1
#
_cell.length_a   1.000
_cell.length_b   1.000
_cell.length_c   1.000
_cell.angle_alpha   90.00
_cell.angle_beta   90.00
_cell.angle_gamma   90.00
#
_symmetry.space_group_name_H-M   'P 1'
#
loop_
_entity.id
_entity.type
_entity.pdbx_description
1 polymer ?
#
loop_
_entity_poly.entity_id
_entity_poly.type
_entity_poly.pdbx_seq_one_letter_code
_entity_poly.pdbx_strand_id
1 'polypeptide(L)'
;MASIQTAVQVMVDKLVADMQGEQPLSAEEQALVSNAITKLADNEKLEQAVVAVAESHIENATTALQQAAQVGQTSLQQAAQTLNDNGTALEGKAAKLDQLDAMAPSLARVEALQGRTFTNQVRPLFGMKYLDVPAASSNNARSSAVFAIYDHTGQTYLVRPSTTHNNTIESCRLEYLSLNADGSGKTTKHTSFTYTSAFAQNPASQIYVYGASAYLPLGSKDNPADIEYDIVYSTQDSQTSGVANYGGVYVRTQGFTSMTKPKQNLNATDQYGVMTNTSHSYSDVAVLYDNQKHCLVMVDESTSLLIEKYHDGNVITNTAIANQAELQAYVDAGDFTTVCFIYHSVAQPMGRRRYGGGEQRLSNNAASFYGYFGVFNNTVQMGGTKYSAHYRFTSERRLEPINFFFMSNSEPSRAPSSTGMTNAEGEVTVALESMSGELLGMYSYRSRAETQGYDAGYVAGAINCINPYSHSGLLNEYYMHNYHGLGRTCRAF
;
A
#
# COMPACT_ATOMS: atom_id res chain seq x y z
N MET A 1 12.28 -100.14 -23.70
CA MET A 1 12.91 -101.31 -23.04
C MET A 1 12.87 -101.07 -21.54
N ALA A 2 11.94 -101.70 -20.83
CA ALA A 2 11.92 -101.77 -19.37
C ALA A 2 11.68 -103.24 -19.00
N SER A 3 12.69 -103.96 -18.49
CA SER A 3 12.49 -105.36 -18.08
C SER A 3 13.55 -105.99 -17.15
N ILE A 4 14.15 -105.24 -16.20
CA ILE A 4 14.80 -105.84 -14.99
C ILE A 4 14.40 -105.06 -13.73
N GLN A 5 14.52 -103.73 -13.75
CA GLN A 5 14.16 -102.89 -12.60
C GLN A 5 12.68 -103.05 -12.21
N THR A 6 11.80 -103.15 -13.20
CA THR A 6 10.38 -103.46 -13.00
C THR A 6 10.18 -104.87 -12.44
N ALA A 7 11.02 -105.84 -12.80
CA ALA A 7 10.94 -107.19 -12.27
C ALA A 7 11.41 -107.26 -10.81
N VAL A 8 12.46 -106.51 -10.44
CA VAL A 8 12.92 -106.40 -9.04
C VAL A 8 11.90 -105.66 -8.19
N GLN A 9 11.33 -104.56 -8.69
CA GLN A 9 10.28 -103.81 -7.99
C GLN A 9 9.05 -104.69 -7.77
N VAL A 10 8.60 -105.44 -8.78
CA VAL A 10 7.49 -106.40 -8.63
C VAL A 10 7.82 -107.52 -7.64
N MET A 11 9.08 -107.99 -7.58
CA MET A 11 9.50 -108.97 -6.57
C MET A 11 9.44 -108.38 -5.15
N VAL A 12 9.93 -107.15 -4.94
CA VAL A 12 9.88 -106.46 -3.65
C VAL A 12 8.44 -106.18 -3.25
N ASP A 13 7.62 -105.68 -4.17
CA ASP A 13 6.22 -105.36 -3.90
C ASP A 13 5.42 -106.63 -3.60
N LYS A 14 5.70 -107.73 -4.28
CA LYS A 14 5.07 -109.04 -3.99
C LYS A 14 5.52 -109.59 -2.64
N LEU A 15 6.81 -109.47 -2.31
CA LEU A 15 7.35 -109.93 -1.03
C LEU A 15 6.83 -109.09 0.14
N VAL A 16 6.66 -107.77 -0.05
CA VAL A 16 6.00 -106.89 0.92
C VAL A 16 4.51 -107.23 1.07
N ALA A 17 3.82 -107.53 -0.03
CA ALA A 17 2.41 -107.94 0.02
C ALA A 17 2.23 -109.30 0.72
N ASP A 18 3.06 -110.29 0.41
CA ASP A 18 3.01 -111.61 1.05
C ASP A 18 3.46 -111.55 2.52
N MET A 19 4.36 -110.63 2.90
CA MET A 19 4.69 -110.34 4.31
C MET A 19 3.56 -109.64 5.09
N GLN A 20 2.63 -108.96 4.39
CA GLN A 20 1.50 -108.26 5.01
C GLN A 20 0.19 -109.09 4.98
N GLY A 21 0.13 -110.18 4.21
CA GLY A 21 -1.01 -111.10 4.18
C GLY A 21 -1.02 -112.08 5.35
N GLU A 22 -2.20 -112.51 5.81
CA GLU A 22 -2.37 -113.45 6.94
C GLU A 22 -1.89 -114.89 6.66
N GLN A 23 -1.20 -115.15 5.54
CA GLN A 23 -0.54 -116.42 5.27
C GLN A 23 0.97 -116.29 5.52
N PRO A 24 1.56 -117.09 6.44
CA PRO A 24 3.00 -117.05 6.65
C PRO A 24 3.77 -117.46 5.37
N LEU A 25 4.78 -116.65 5.03
CA LEU A 25 5.75 -116.93 3.97
C LEU A 25 6.32 -118.35 4.09
N SER A 26 6.55 -118.99 2.95
CA SER A 26 7.16 -120.31 2.93
C SER A 26 8.60 -120.27 3.47
N ALA A 27 9.10 -121.41 3.96
CA ALA A 27 10.45 -121.50 4.51
C ALA A 27 11.55 -121.09 3.51
N GLU A 28 11.30 -121.23 2.20
CA GLU A 28 12.23 -120.83 1.14
C GLU A 28 12.31 -119.31 0.97
N GLU A 29 11.20 -118.59 1.15
CA GLU A 29 11.15 -117.14 1.05
C GLU A 29 11.84 -116.45 2.25
N GLN A 30 11.69 -117.01 3.46
CA GLN A 30 12.37 -116.48 4.64
C GLN A 30 13.91 -116.60 4.55
N ALA A 31 14.41 -117.71 3.99
CA ALA A 31 15.86 -117.91 3.81
C ALA A 31 16.46 -116.89 2.82
N LEU A 32 15.71 -116.50 1.80
CA LEU A 32 16.16 -115.57 0.75
C LEU A 32 16.28 -114.14 1.28
N VAL A 33 15.32 -113.71 2.12
CA VAL A 33 15.32 -112.39 2.76
C VAL A 33 16.48 -112.25 3.74
N SER A 34 16.71 -113.26 4.59
CA SER A 34 17.81 -113.23 5.56
C SER A 34 19.16 -113.04 4.88
N ASN A 35 19.40 -113.74 3.77
CA ASN A 35 20.65 -113.66 3.02
C ASN A 35 20.86 -112.28 2.35
N ALA A 36 19.78 -111.65 1.88
CA ALA A 36 19.83 -110.29 1.34
C ALA A 36 20.19 -109.25 2.41
N ILE A 37 19.64 -109.38 3.62
CA ILE A 37 19.95 -108.48 4.75
C ILE A 37 21.42 -108.63 5.17
N THR A 38 21.93 -109.85 5.29
CA THR A 38 23.35 -110.07 5.65
C THR A 38 24.30 -109.45 4.61
N LYS A 39 23.99 -109.59 3.32
CA LYS A 39 24.81 -108.97 2.24
C LYS A 39 24.76 -107.45 2.21
N LEU A 40 23.70 -106.84 2.74
CA LEU A 40 23.61 -105.38 2.88
C LEU A 40 24.40 -104.88 4.09
N ALA A 41 24.39 -105.62 5.20
CA ALA A 41 25.13 -105.27 6.41
C ALA A 41 26.65 -105.32 6.23
N ASP A 42 27.16 -106.27 5.44
CA ASP A 42 28.61 -106.48 5.25
C ASP A 42 29.23 -105.63 4.11
N ASN A 43 28.54 -104.59 3.63
CA ASN A 43 28.98 -103.83 2.46
C ASN A 43 29.68 -102.50 2.83
N GLU A 44 30.98 -102.57 3.15
CA GLU A 44 31.86 -101.41 3.44
C GLU A 44 31.81 -100.29 2.38
N LYS A 45 31.48 -100.62 1.12
CA LYS A 45 31.36 -99.62 0.05
C LYS A 45 30.22 -98.64 0.29
N LEU A 46 29.16 -99.05 0.98
CA LEU A 46 28.03 -98.16 1.29
C LEU A 46 28.42 -97.12 2.34
N GLU A 47 29.13 -97.54 3.39
CA GLU A 47 29.58 -96.64 4.46
C GLU A 47 30.54 -95.57 3.93
N GLN A 48 31.52 -95.96 3.11
CA GLN A 48 32.44 -95.02 2.46
C GLN A 48 31.71 -94.03 1.55
N ALA A 49 30.69 -94.49 0.82
CA ALA A 49 29.89 -93.61 -0.04
C ALA A 49 29.11 -92.56 0.78
N VAL A 50 28.59 -92.91 1.96
CA VAL A 50 27.87 -91.98 2.83
C VAL A 50 28.81 -90.92 3.43
N VAL A 51 30.00 -91.31 3.88
CA VAL A 51 31.00 -90.37 4.43
C VAL A 51 31.47 -89.38 3.37
N ALA A 52 31.79 -89.85 2.16
CA ALA A 52 32.21 -88.98 1.06
C ALA A 52 31.14 -87.95 0.67
N VAL A 53 29.86 -88.35 0.70
CA VAL A 53 28.73 -87.44 0.47
C VAL A 53 28.61 -86.40 1.60
N ALA A 54 28.78 -86.82 2.86
CA ALA A 54 28.75 -85.89 4.00
C ALA A 54 29.89 -84.86 3.95
N GLU A 55 31.11 -85.28 3.63
CA GLU A 55 32.27 -84.40 3.48
C GLU A 55 32.03 -83.38 2.35
N SER A 56 31.56 -83.85 1.19
CA SER A 56 31.24 -82.97 0.06
C SER A 56 30.15 -81.94 0.41
N HIS A 57 29.11 -82.33 1.15
CA HIS A 57 28.08 -81.39 1.59
C HIS A 57 28.60 -80.36 2.60
N ILE A 58 29.49 -80.75 3.52
CA ILE A 58 30.10 -79.83 4.49
C ILE A 58 31.03 -78.84 3.80
N GLU A 59 31.84 -79.27 2.83
CA GLU A 59 32.70 -78.39 2.04
C GLU A 59 31.89 -77.37 1.23
N ASN A 60 30.81 -77.82 0.59
CA ASN A 60 29.90 -76.95 -0.14
C ASN A 60 29.23 -75.92 0.78
N ALA A 61 28.76 -76.35 1.96
CA ALA A 61 28.16 -75.45 2.95
C ALA A 61 29.17 -74.41 3.48
N THR A 62 30.41 -74.84 3.73
CA THR A 62 31.49 -73.95 4.18
C THR A 62 31.82 -72.91 3.12
N THR A 63 31.92 -73.32 1.86
CA THR A 63 32.18 -72.42 0.73
C THR A 63 31.04 -71.40 0.55
N ALA A 64 29.78 -71.85 0.65
CA ALA A 64 28.63 -70.96 0.57
C ALA A 64 28.59 -69.92 1.71
N LEU A 65 28.94 -70.33 2.94
CA LEU A 65 29.03 -69.42 4.09
C LEU A 65 30.15 -68.38 3.92
N GLN A 66 31.31 -68.79 3.42
CA GLN A 66 32.42 -67.87 3.15
C GLN A 66 32.07 -66.84 2.07
N GLN A 67 31.40 -67.28 0.99
CA GLN A 67 30.91 -66.38 -0.05
C GLN A 67 29.85 -65.40 0.49
N ALA A 68 28.89 -65.89 1.28
CA ALA A 68 27.87 -65.04 1.90
C ALA A 68 28.49 -63.99 2.86
N ALA A 69 29.50 -64.38 3.63
CA ALA A 69 30.23 -63.47 4.51
C ALA A 69 30.97 -62.37 3.72
N GLN A 70 31.65 -62.72 2.62
CA GLN A 70 32.34 -61.75 1.75
C GLN A 70 31.37 -60.78 1.09
N VAL A 71 30.23 -61.28 0.57
CA VAL A 71 29.19 -60.43 -0.02
C VAL A 71 28.63 -59.48 1.03
N GLY A 72 28.29 -59.98 2.23
CA GLY A 72 27.79 -59.16 3.33
C GLY A 72 28.76 -58.06 3.75
N GLN A 73 30.06 -58.37 3.85
CA GLN A 73 31.09 -57.39 4.19
C GLN A 73 31.21 -56.29 3.12
N THR A 74 31.16 -56.66 1.84
CA THR A 74 31.24 -55.70 0.72
C THR A 74 30.02 -54.78 0.69
N SER A 75 28.81 -55.32 0.86
CA SER A 75 27.59 -54.53 0.90
C SER A 75 27.55 -53.56 2.10
N LEU A 76 28.03 -53.98 3.27
CA LEU A 76 28.12 -53.11 4.44
C LEU A 76 29.13 -51.98 4.24
N GLN A 77 30.27 -52.25 3.62
CA GLN A 77 31.26 -51.21 3.28
C GLN A 77 30.69 -50.18 2.30
N GLN A 78 29.96 -50.63 1.27
CA GLN A 78 29.29 -49.73 0.33
C GLN A 78 28.20 -48.89 0.99
N ALA A 79 27.41 -49.48 1.88
CA ALA A 79 26.39 -48.76 2.64
C ALA A 79 27.00 -47.71 3.58
N ALA A 80 28.10 -48.04 4.26
CA ALA A 80 28.83 -47.12 5.12
C ALA A 80 29.41 -45.94 4.32
N GLN A 81 30.00 -46.20 3.15
CA GLN A 81 30.49 -45.15 2.26
C GLN A 81 29.36 -44.23 1.79
N THR A 82 28.23 -44.82 1.34
CA THR A 82 27.05 -44.05 0.90
C THR A 82 26.49 -43.18 2.03
N LEU A 83 26.45 -43.69 3.25
CA LEU A 83 26.02 -42.92 4.43
C LEU A 83 26.97 -41.76 4.73
N ASN A 84 28.28 -41.97 4.62
CA ASN A 84 29.27 -40.93 4.83
C ASN A 84 29.16 -39.83 3.75
N ASP A 85 29.06 -40.23 2.47
CA ASP A 85 28.88 -39.32 1.35
C ASP A 85 27.60 -38.48 1.50
N ASN A 86 26.50 -39.11 1.92
CA ASN A 86 25.24 -38.43 2.25
C ASN A 86 25.39 -37.46 3.43
N GLY A 87 26.16 -37.83 4.45
CA GLY A 87 26.48 -36.97 5.59
C GLY A 87 27.21 -35.70 5.17
N THR A 88 28.29 -35.83 4.40
CA THR A 88 29.05 -34.69 3.86
C THR A 88 28.18 -33.82 2.93
N ALA A 89 27.33 -34.44 2.10
CA ALA A 89 26.41 -33.70 1.24
C ALA A 89 25.37 -32.90 2.06
N LEU A 90 24.90 -33.43 3.19
CA LEU A 90 23.96 -32.75 4.07
C LEU A 90 24.62 -31.58 4.81
N GLU A 91 25.83 -31.76 5.33
CA GLU A 91 26.63 -30.68 5.93
C GLU A 91 26.87 -29.53 4.93
N GLY A 92 27.22 -29.86 3.69
CA GLY A 92 27.37 -28.86 2.62
C GLY A 92 26.07 -28.14 2.26
N LYS A 93 24.91 -28.79 2.40
CA LYS A 93 23.60 -28.15 2.23
C LYS A 93 23.22 -27.26 3.42
N ALA A 94 23.53 -27.68 4.65
CA ALA A 94 23.29 -26.89 5.85
C ALA A 94 24.12 -25.60 5.84
N ALA A 95 25.41 -25.68 5.50
CA ALA A 95 26.26 -24.49 5.35
C ALA A 95 25.76 -23.50 4.28
N LYS A 96 25.12 -24.00 3.21
CA LYS A 96 24.47 -23.15 2.19
C LYS A 96 23.19 -22.49 2.70
N LEU A 97 22.42 -23.14 3.57
CA LEU A 97 21.26 -22.56 4.24
C LEU A 97 21.67 -21.44 5.20
N ASP A 98 22.71 -21.64 5.99
CA ASP A 98 23.25 -20.60 6.88
C ASP A 98 23.74 -19.37 6.10
N GLN A 99 24.34 -19.58 4.92
CA GLN A 99 24.70 -18.48 4.01
C GLN A 99 23.48 -17.74 3.46
N LEU A 100 22.38 -18.45 3.17
CA LEU A 100 21.13 -17.85 2.71
C LEU A 100 20.50 -16.98 3.81
N ASP A 101 20.49 -17.45 5.06
CA ASP A 101 19.99 -16.69 6.21
C ASP A 101 20.83 -15.42 6.45
N ALA A 102 22.14 -15.51 6.26
CA ALA A 102 23.04 -14.36 6.32
C ALA A 102 22.82 -13.33 5.17
N MET A 103 22.15 -13.70 4.08
CA MET A 103 21.84 -12.79 2.97
C MET A 103 20.59 -11.92 3.20
N ALA A 104 19.69 -12.27 4.12
CA ALA A 104 18.45 -11.53 4.37
C ALA A 104 18.66 -10.04 4.72
N PRO A 105 19.62 -9.67 5.59
CA PRO A 105 19.91 -8.25 5.88
C PRO A 105 20.45 -7.49 4.66
N SER A 106 21.19 -8.16 3.78
CA SER A 106 21.72 -7.58 2.55
C SER A 106 20.61 -7.29 1.54
N LEU A 107 19.62 -8.20 1.44
CA LEU A 107 18.45 -8.00 0.58
C LEU A 107 17.63 -6.79 1.06
N ALA A 108 17.32 -6.71 2.36
CA ALA A 108 16.62 -5.57 2.95
C ALA A 108 17.39 -4.23 2.72
N ARG A 109 18.73 -4.27 2.79
CA ARG A 109 19.56 -3.10 2.48
C ARG A 109 19.51 -2.72 1.00
N VAL A 110 19.53 -3.68 0.09
CA VAL A 110 19.41 -3.43 -1.36
C VAL A 110 18.04 -2.85 -1.70
N GLU A 111 16.96 -3.39 -1.14
CA GLU A 111 15.60 -2.87 -1.30
C GLU A 111 15.50 -1.43 -0.77
N ALA A 112 16.07 -1.14 0.40
CA ALA A 112 16.12 0.21 0.96
C ALA A 112 16.94 1.19 0.09
N LEU A 113 18.07 0.74 -0.47
CA LEU A 113 18.89 1.55 -1.37
C LEU A 113 18.18 1.82 -2.70
N GLN A 114 17.56 0.80 -3.30
CA GLN A 114 16.77 0.96 -4.52
C GLN A 114 15.59 1.90 -4.29
N GLY A 115 14.86 1.76 -3.18
CA GLY A 115 13.79 2.68 -2.79
C GLY A 115 14.27 4.13 -2.67
N ARG A 116 15.39 4.36 -1.98
CA ARG A 116 15.98 5.72 -1.85
C ARG A 116 16.42 6.30 -3.19
N THR A 117 17.09 5.52 -4.04
CA THR A 117 17.49 5.96 -5.38
C THR A 117 16.27 6.30 -6.22
N PHE A 118 15.20 5.51 -6.12
CA PHE A 118 13.94 5.74 -6.83
C PHE A 118 13.21 7.01 -6.36
N THR A 119 13.28 7.34 -5.07
CA THR A 119 12.63 8.53 -4.50
C THR A 119 13.42 9.82 -4.72
N ASN A 120 14.75 9.75 -4.83
CA ASN A 120 15.64 10.90 -5.04
C ASN A 120 15.71 11.40 -6.49
N GLN A 121 15.05 10.71 -7.43
CA GLN A 121 14.99 11.13 -8.83
C GLN A 121 13.77 12.02 -9.06
N VAL A 122 13.97 13.14 -9.77
CA VAL A 122 12.88 13.99 -10.23
C VAL A 122 12.15 13.26 -11.36
N ARG A 123 10.88 12.91 -11.12
CA ARG A 123 10.08 12.15 -12.07
C ARG A 123 9.26 13.05 -12.97
N PRO A 124 9.37 12.96 -14.30
CA PRO A 124 8.49 13.68 -15.19
C PRO A 124 7.04 13.22 -15.04
N LEU A 125 6.13 14.18 -14.93
CA LEU A 125 4.69 13.95 -14.94
C LEU A 125 4.15 14.06 -16.35
N PHE A 126 3.35 13.07 -16.74
CA PHE A 126 2.62 13.08 -18.00
C PHE A 126 1.12 13.18 -17.72
N GLY A 127 0.45 14.07 -18.45
CA GLY A 127 -1.01 14.17 -18.42
C GLY A 127 -1.65 12.94 -19.07
N MET A 128 -2.62 12.35 -18.38
CA MET A 128 -3.26 11.09 -18.78
C MET A 128 -4.65 11.36 -19.37
N LYS A 129 -5.59 11.85 -18.56
CA LYS A 129 -6.99 12.04 -18.95
C LYS A 129 -7.51 13.41 -18.53
N TYR A 130 -8.13 14.11 -19.49
CA TYR A 130 -8.83 15.36 -19.23
C TYR A 130 -9.96 15.18 -18.21
N LEU A 131 -10.04 16.13 -17.28
CA LEU A 131 -11.09 16.24 -16.27
C LEU A 131 -12.12 17.30 -16.62
N ASP A 132 -11.66 18.34 -17.30
CA ASP A 132 -12.43 19.50 -17.71
C ASP A 132 -12.27 19.65 -19.24
N VAL A 133 -13.23 20.33 -19.88
CA VAL A 133 -13.16 20.62 -21.33
C VAL A 133 -12.43 21.95 -21.51
N PRO A 134 -11.32 22.00 -22.27
CA PRO A 134 -10.62 23.24 -22.54
C PRO A 134 -11.52 24.26 -23.23
N ALA A 135 -11.45 25.53 -22.80
CA ALA A 135 -12.30 26.57 -23.34
C ALA A 135 -11.57 27.92 -23.45
N ALA A 136 -11.94 28.72 -24.46
CA ALA A 136 -11.28 30.01 -24.70
C ALA A 136 -11.67 31.11 -23.69
N SER A 137 -12.74 30.90 -22.93
CA SER A 137 -13.22 31.85 -21.94
C SER A 137 -12.58 31.60 -20.58
N SER A 138 -12.07 32.67 -19.95
CA SER A 138 -11.55 32.68 -18.57
C SER A 138 -12.58 32.28 -17.52
N ASN A 139 -13.87 32.24 -17.86
CA ASN A 139 -14.93 31.72 -16.99
C ASN A 139 -14.75 30.23 -16.66
N ASN A 140 -13.95 29.50 -17.46
CA ASN A 140 -13.62 28.08 -17.24
C ASN A 140 -12.29 27.91 -16.50
N ALA A 141 -11.63 28.99 -16.06
CA ALA A 141 -10.39 28.91 -15.32
C ALA A 141 -10.62 28.26 -13.95
N ARG A 142 -9.89 27.18 -13.68
CA ARG A 142 -10.05 26.40 -12.46
C ARG A 142 -9.08 26.85 -11.37
N SER A 143 -9.43 26.56 -10.11
CA SER A 143 -8.55 26.86 -8.99
C SER A 143 -7.28 26.01 -9.07
N SER A 144 -6.13 26.65 -8.92
CA SER A 144 -4.86 25.93 -8.70
C SER A 144 -4.57 25.66 -7.23
N ALA A 145 -5.46 26.08 -6.32
CA ALA A 145 -5.39 25.71 -4.91
C ALA A 145 -6.11 24.37 -4.68
N VAL A 146 -5.69 23.65 -3.63
CA VAL A 146 -6.29 22.34 -3.32
C VAL A 146 -6.18 22.03 -1.83
N PHE A 147 -7.18 21.31 -1.31
CA PHE A 147 -7.00 20.49 -0.10
C PHE A 147 -6.88 19.04 -0.58
N ALA A 148 -5.82 18.33 -0.21
CA ALA A 148 -5.59 16.96 -0.68
C ALA A 148 -5.18 16.02 0.47
N ILE A 149 -5.76 14.82 0.47
CA ILE A 149 -5.34 13.67 1.27
C ILE A 149 -4.84 12.58 0.31
N TYR A 150 -3.60 12.16 0.53
CA TYR A 150 -2.98 11.03 -0.15
C TYR A 150 -3.21 9.77 0.65
N ASP A 151 -4.14 8.94 0.20
CA ASP A 151 -4.43 7.68 0.87
C ASP A 151 -3.38 6.62 0.53
N HIS A 152 -3.05 5.77 1.50
CA HIS A 152 -2.04 4.72 1.35
C HIS A 152 -2.42 3.66 0.30
N THR A 153 -3.70 3.54 -0.07
CA THR A 153 -4.14 2.68 -1.18
C THR A 153 -3.74 3.24 -2.55
N GLY A 154 -3.19 4.46 -2.59
CA GLY A 154 -2.81 5.16 -3.81
C GLY A 154 -3.87 6.10 -4.37
N GLN A 155 -5.08 6.10 -3.82
CA GLN A 155 -6.11 7.08 -4.19
C GLN A 155 -5.80 8.46 -3.60
N THR A 156 -6.25 9.52 -4.28
CA THR A 156 -6.18 10.89 -3.73
C THR A 156 -7.58 11.43 -3.54
N TYR A 157 -7.88 11.98 -2.38
CA TYR A 157 -9.14 12.66 -2.09
C TYR A 157 -8.85 14.15 -2.00
N LEU A 158 -9.61 14.97 -2.73
CA LEU A 158 -9.35 16.41 -2.74
C LEU A 158 -10.60 17.28 -2.85
N VAL A 159 -10.44 18.50 -2.32
CA VAL A 159 -11.34 19.63 -2.54
C VAL A 159 -10.68 20.58 -3.53
N ARG A 160 -11.38 20.88 -4.63
CA ARG A 160 -11.02 21.94 -5.57
C ARG A 160 -11.92 23.16 -5.30
N PRO A 161 -11.37 24.28 -4.79
CA PRO A 161 -12.14 25.49 -4.58
C PRO A 161 -12.71 26.07 -5.89
N SER A 162 -13.72 26.91 -5.72
CA SER A 162 -14.30 27.71 -6.81
C SER A 162 -13.45 28.96 -7.09
N THR A 163 -13.55 29.50 -8.32
CA THR A 163 -12.80 30.69 -8.77
C THR A 163 -13.67 31.81 -9.34
N THR A 164 -14.97 31.56 -9.56
CA THR A 164 -15.85 32.54 -10.21
C THR A 164 -16.70 33.26 -9.18
N HIS A 165 -16.19 34.41 -8.72
CA HIS A 165 -16.96 35.39 -7.97
C HIS A 165 -17.76 36.27 -8.97
N ASN A 166 -19.08 36.31 -8.85
CA ASN A 166 -20.01 37.23 -9.56
C ASN A 166 -20.18 37.08 -11.09
N ASN A 167 -19.91 35.91 -11.67
CA ASN A 167 -20.25 35.66 -13.08
C ASN A 167 -21.61 34.98 -13.20
N THR A 168 -22.48 35.47 -14.08
CA THR A 168 -23.81 34.89 -14.37
C THR A 168 -23.75 33.57 -15.15
N ILE A 169 -22.55 33.07 -15.44
CA ILE A 169 -22.31 31.84 -16.20
C ILE A 169 -21.70 30.80 -15.26
N GLU A 170 -22.46 29.72 -15.04
CA GLU A 170 -22.27 28.61 -14.09
C GLU A 170 -21.12 27.65 -14.46
N SER A 171 -19.85 28.09 -14.43
CA SER A 171 -18.75 27.24 -14.94
C SER A 171 -17.75 26.72 -13.91
N CYS A 172 -17.52 27.37 -12.76
CA CYS A 172 -16.53 26.87 -11.79
C CYS A 172 -17.18 26.47 -10.47
N ARG A 173 -17.23 25.15 -10.24
CA ARG A 173 -17.84 24.52 -9.08
C ARG A 173 -16.79 24.25 -8.00
N LEU A 174 -17.20 24.37 -6.74
CA LEU A 174 -16.54 23.67 -5.63
C LEU A 174 -16.73 22.18 -5.86
N GLU A 175 -15.64 21.44 -5.96
CA GLU A 175 -15.67 20.00 -6.25
C GLU A 175 -14.98 19.19 -5.16
N TYR A 176 -15.59 18.05 -4.86
CA TYR A 176 -15.07 17.03 -3.98
C TYR A 176 -14.93 15.78 -4.82
N LEU A 177 -13.69 15.33 -5.02
CA LEU A 177 -13.41 14.25 -5.94
C LEU A 177 -12.32 13.33 -5.40
N SER A 178 -12.35 12.08 -5.86
CA SER A 178 -11.25 11.15 -5.72
C SER A 178 -10.55 10.95 -7.07
N LEU A 179 -9.24 10.74 -7.04
CA LEU A 179 -8.42 10.34 -8.19
C LEU A 179 -8.06 8.87 -8.05
N ASN A 180 -8.17 8.14 -9.15
CA ASN A 180 -7.81 6.74 -9.20
C ASN A 180 -6.29 6.58 -9.06
N ALA A 181 -5.85 5.53 -8.37
CA ALA A 181 -4.42 5.27 -8.13
C ALA A 181 -3.60 5.10 -9.41
N ASP A 182 -4.22 4.61 -10.49
CA ASP A 182 -3.57 4.41 -11.79
C ASP A 182 -3.53 5.67 -12.67
N GLY A 183 -4.13 6.79 -12.22
CA GLY A 183 -4.25 8.02 -13.00
C GLY A 183 -5.28 7.94 -14.14
N SER A 184 -6.12 6.90 -14.19
CA SER A 184 -7.09 6.68 -15.28
C SER A 184 -8.28 7.64 -15.27
N GLY A 185 -8.50 8.38 -14.18
CA GLY A 185 -9.62 9.31 -14.07
C GLY A 185 -9.90 9.78 -12.66
N LYS A 186 -11.07 10.41 -12.53
CA LYS A 186 -11.63 10.89 -11.26
C LYS A 186 -13.00 10.30 -11.01
N THR A 187 -13.41 10.32 -9.75
CA THR A 187 -14.81 10.17 -9.34
C THR A 187 -15.25 11.44 -8.61
N THR A 188 -16.27 12.12 -9.12
CA THR A 188 -16.89 13.27 -8.43
C THR A 188 -17.83 12.74 -7.36
N LYS A 189 -17.54 13.03 -6.09
CA LYS A 189 -18.36 12.62 -4.94
C LYS A 189 -19.46 13.64 -4.66
N HIS A 190 -19.11 14.92 -4.76
CA HIS A 190 -20.05 16.00 -4.63
C HIS A 190 -19.56 17.25 -5.37
N THR A 191 -20.48 18.10 -5.77
CA THR A 191 -20.15 19.38 -6.38
C THR A 191 -21.22 20.39 -6.02
N SER A 192 -20.80 21.63 -5.77
CA SER A 192 -21.68 22.74 -5.44
C SER A 192 -21.20 24.02 -6.12
N PHE A 193 -22.14 24.88 -6.49
CA PHE A 193 -21.86 26.23 -6.95
C PHE A 193 -21.77 27.19 -5.76
N THR A 194 -20.79 28.09 -5.78
CA THR A 194 -20.56 29.04 -4.69
C THR A 194 -21.22 30.39 -4.99
N TYR A 195 -22.01 30.91 -4.05
CA TYR A 195 -22.66 32.22 -4.21
C TYR A 195 -22.44 33.13 -3.01
N THR A 196 -22.33 34.43 -3.26
CA THR A 196 -22.32 35.48 -2.23
C THR A 196 -23.70 35.75 -1.65
N SER A 197 -24.76 35.33 -2.36
CA SER A 197 -26.15 35.65 -2.01
C SER A 197 -27.07 34.44 -1.87
N ALA A 198 -26.55 33.22 -1.95
CA ALA A 198 -27.33 32.00 -1.72
C ALA A 198 -26.73 31.23 -0.55
N PHE A 199 -27.50 31.14 0.53
CA PHE A 199 -27.15 30.35 1.70
C PHE A 199 -27.99 29.06 1.72
N ALA A 200 -27.31 27.92 1.86
CA ALA A 200 -27.94 26.62 2.01
C ALA A 200 -27.25 25.87 3.14
N GLN A 201 -28.04 25.47 4.13
CA GLN A 201 -27.57 24.73 5.30
C GLN A 201 -27.04 23.34 4.93
N ASN A 202 -27.78 22.62 4.08
CA ASN A 202 -27.39 21.32 3.52
C ASN A 202 -27.17 21.46 2.00
N PRO A 203 -25.98 21.85 1.55
CA PRO A 203 -25.72 22.18 0.16
C PRO A 203 -25.83 20.93 -0.71
N ALA A 204 -26.85 20.88 -1.58
CA ALA A 204 -27.00 19.84 -2.59
C ALA A 204 -26.47 20.28 -3.97
N SER A 205 -26.60 21.57 -4.29
CA SER A 205 -26.23 22.16 -5.58
C SER A 205 -25.59 23.55 -5.45
N GLN A 206 -25.92 24.30 -4.41
CA GLN A 206 -25.42 25.65 -4.14
C GLN A 206 -24.93 25.76 -2.69
N ILE A 207 -23.92 26.58 -2.46
CA ILE A 207 -23.32 26.81 -1.15
C ILE A 207 -22.91 28.28 -1.01
N TYR A 208 -22.96 28.76 0.22
CA TYR A 208 -22.48 30.10 0.55
C TYR A 208 -20.96 30.19 0.37
N VAL A 209 -20.50 31.24 -0.30
CA VAL A 209 -19.08 31.42 -0.61
C VAL A 209 -18.24 31.62 0.65
N TYR A 210 -18.82 32.25 1.69
CA TYR A 210 -18.13 32.53 2.95
C TYR A 210 -18.17 31.31 3.86
N GLY A 211 -17.34 30.32 3.53
CA GLY A 211 -17.14 29.10 4.30
C GLY A 211 -15.89 28.36 3.82
N ALA A 212 -15.55 27.29 4.52
CA ALA A 212 -14.41 26.45 4.22
C ALA A 212 -14.81 24.97 4.30
N SER A 213 -14.02 24.11 3.69
CA SER A 213 -14.32 22.67 3.65
C SER A 213 -13.05 21.83 3.63
N ALA A 214 -13.20 20.56 3.99
CA ALA A 214 -12.19 19.53 3.89
C ALA A 214 -12.85 18.21 3.45
N TYR A 215 -12.06 17.29 2.87
CA TYR A 215 -12.54 15.96 2.52
C TYR A 215 -11.70 14.93 3.29
N LEU A 216 -12.28 14.31 4.33
CA LEU A 216 -11.52 13.64 5.39
C LEU A 216 -11.91 12.16 5.54
N PRO A 217 -10.96 11.26 5.87
CA PRO A 217 -11.28 9.95 6.39
C PRO A 217 -11.90 10.12 7.79
N LEU A 218 -13.08 9.56 8.02
CA LEU A 218 -13.77 9.61 9.30
C LEU A 218 -14.24 8.20 9.67
N GLY A 219 -13.95 7.78 10.91
CA GLY A 219 -14.42 6.52 11.50
C GLY A 219 -15.90 6.57 11.89
N SER A 220 -16.53 5.41 12.12
CA SER A 220 -17.85 5.31 12.75
C SER A 220 -17.75 5.50 14.27
N LYS A 221 -18.79 6.07 14.89
CA LYS A 221 -18.89 6.20 16.37
C LYS A 221 -18.69 4.88 17.11
N ASP A 222 -19.25 3.79 16.57
CA ASP A 222 -19.26 2.49 17.23
C ASP A 222 -18.02 1.65 16.84
N ASN A 223 -17.36 2.01 15.74
CA ASN A 223 -16.19 1.32 15.23
C ASN A 223 -15.22 2.29 14.53
N PRO A 224 -14.19 2.78 15.23
CA PRO A 224 -13.17 3.64 14.63
C PRO A 224 -12.50 3.02 13.39
N ALA A 225 -12.41 1.69 13.32
CA ALA A 225 -11.76 1.01 12.21
C ALA A 225 -12.57 1.02 10.90
N ASP A 226 -13.85 1.35 10.95
CA ASP A 226 -14.73 1.54 9.79
C ASP A 226 -14.63 2.98 9.31
N ILE A 227 -13.73 3.23 8.36
CA ILE A 227 -13.36 4.57 7.91
C ILE A 227 -13.96 4.85 6.54
N GLU A 228 -14.74 5.91 6.46
CA GLU A 228 -15.27 6.44 5.21
C GLU A 228 -14.75 7.87 4.96
N TYR A 229 -14.47 8.18 3.70
CA TYR A 229 -14.18 9.55 3.32
C TYR A 229 -15.47 10.35 3.17
N ASP A 230 -15.66 11.40 3.99
CA ASP A 230 -16.76 12.34 3.83
C ASP A 230 -16.33 13.82 3.96
N ILE A 231 -17.20 14.67 3.43
CA ILE A 231 -16.99 16.10 3.31
C ILE A 231 -17.38 16.77 4.61
N VAL A 232 -16.47 17.58 5.14
CA VAL A 232 -16.72 18.40 6.32
C VAL A 232 -16.77 19.86 5.91
N TYR A 233 -17.83 20.52 6.32
CA TYR A 233 -18.07 21.94 6.07
C TYR A 233 -17.87 22.74 7.35
N SER A 234 -17.30 23.93 7.18
CA SER A 234 -17.32 25.01 8.15
C SER A 234 -18.03 26.20 7.51
N THR A 235 -19.12 26.67 8.11
CA THR A 235 -20.00 27.65 7.45
C THR A 235 -20.63 28.64 8.41
N GLN A 236 -21.35 29.60 7.87
CA GLN A 236 -22.18 30.57 8.59
C GLN A 236 -23.56 29.97 8.91
N ASP A 237 -24.28 30.53 9.86
CA ASP A 237 -25.68 30.17 10.16
C ASP A 237 -26.69 30.90 9.26
N SER A 238 -26.22 31.90 8.53
CA SER A 238 -27.01 32.82 7.75
C SER A 238 -26.19 33.39 6.58
N GLN A 239 -26.82 34.22 5.76
CA GLN A 239 -26.19 34.86 4.59
C GLN A 239 -25.34 36.10 4.97
N THR A 240 -24.68 36.05 6.14
CA THR A 240 -23.85 37.12 6.68
C THR A 240 -22.44 36.59 6.96
N SER A 241 -21.40 37.34 6.61
CA SER A 241 -20.00 36.90 6.74
C SER A 241 -19.31 37.36 8.03
N GLY A 242 -20.04 38.04 8.91
CA GLY A 242 -19.50 38.53 10.18
C GLY A 242 -19.26 37.38 11.15
N VAL A 243 -18.18 37.47 11.93
CA VAL A 243 -17.75 36.49 12.95
C VAL A 243 -18.90 36.01 13.86
N ALA A 244 -19.83 36.90 14.22
CA ALA A 244 -20.98 36.57 15.07
C ALA A 244 -21.97 35.58 14.45
N ASN A 245 -21.96 35.42 13.12
CA ASN A 245 -22.87 34.55 12.35
C ASN A 245 -22.20 33.22 11.99
N TYR A 246 -21.04 32.93 12.57
CA TYR A 246 -20.39 31.65 12.35
C TYR A 246 -21.28 30.53 12.88
N GLY A 247 -21.68 29.61 12.01
CA GLY A 247 -22.56 28.50 12.36
C GLY A 247 -21.79 27.40 13.06
N GLY A 248 -20.66 27.00 12.49
CA GLY A 248 -19.85 25.90 13.02
C GLY A 248 -19.44 24.90 11.95
N VAL A 249 -19.05 23.72 12.43
CA VAL A 249 -18.54 22.62 11.62
C VAL A 249 -19.53 21.46 11.62
N TYR A 250 -19.83 20.90 10.45
CA TYR A 250 -20.70 19.72 10.30
C TYR A 250 -20.21 18.77 9.21
N VAL A 251 -20.58 17.50 9.33
CA VAL A 251 -20.26 16.45 8.36
C VAL A 251 -21.44 16.31 7.39
N ARG A 252 -21.16 16.24 6.09
CA ARG A 252 -22.19 16.31 5.04
C ARG A 252 -23.23 15.19 5.16
N THR A 253 -22.82 13.94 5.38
CA THR A 253 -23.73 12.79 5.54
C THR A 253 -24.69 12.95 6.72
N GLN A 254 -24.25 13.59 7.80
CA GLN A 254 -25.06 13.85 8.99
C GLN A 254 -26.02 15.03 8.79
N GLY A 255 -25.65 15.97 7.94
CA GLY A 255 -26.39 17.20 7.68
C GLY A 255 -26.15 18.31 8.70
N PHE A 256 -26.60 19.52 8.38
CA PHE A 256 -26.36 20.77 9.08
C PHE A 256 -26.81 20.77 10.54
N THR A 257 -27.84 20.01 10.90
CA THR A 257 -28.31 19.91 12.29
C THR A 257 -27.29 19.23 13.21
N SER A 258 -26.31 18.51 12.66
CA SER A 258 -25.17 17.97 13.40
C SER A 258 -24.06 18.98 13.68
N MET A 259 -24.25 20.25 13.29
CA MET A 259 -23.29 21.32 13.48
C MET A 259 -22.84 21.47 14.93
N THR A 260 -21.54 21.65 15.11
CA THR A 260 -20.96 22.07 16.39
C THR A 260 -20.23 23.37 16.17
N LYS A 261 -20.51 24.35 17.03
CA LYS A 261 -19.83 25.63 17.02
C LYS A 261 -18.63 25.55 17.98
N PRO A 262 -17.39 25.45 17.49
CA PRO A 262 -16.22 25.42 18.35
C PRO A 262 -16.14 26.68 19.21
N LYS A 263 -15.72 26.54 20.47
CA LYS A 263 -15.51 27.64 21.41
C LYS A 263 -14.51 28.65 20.83
N GLN A 264 -14.93 29.90 20.77
CA GLN A 264 -14.20 30.93 20.05
C GLN A 264 -12.81 31.17 20.63
N ASN A 265 -11.79 31.22 19.77
CA ASN A 265 -10.38 31.49 20.11
C ASN A 265 -9.78 30.51 21.14
N LEU A 266 -10.40 29.36 21.37
CA LEU A 266 -9.81 28.28 22.15
C LEU A 266 -9.00 27.40 21.19
N ASN A 267 -7.68 27.58 21.18
CA ASN A 267 -6.79 26.92 20.22
C ASN A 267 -5.72 26.07 20.90
N ALA A 268 -5.28 25.01 20.24
CA ALA A 268 -4.13 24.19 20.63
C ALA A 268 -3.27 23.87 19.41
N THR A 269 -2.02 23.52 19.67
CA THR A 269 -1.02 23.16 18.65
C THR A 269 -0.82 21.65 18.66
N ASP A 270 -0.89 21.02 17.49
CA ASP A 270 -0.61 19.59 17.37
C ASP A 270 0.89 19.27 17.48
N GLN A 271 1.22 17.98 17.44
CA GLN A 271 2.60 17.49 17.48
C GLN A 271 3.47 17.95 16.30
N TYR A 272 2.87 18.48 15.23
CA TYR A 272 3.54 18.97 14.03
C TYR A 272 3.76 20.49 14.05
N GLY A 273 3.33 21.18 15.12
CA GLY A 273 3.43 22.62 15.24
C GLY A 273 2.31 23.40 14.54
N VAL A 274 1.22 22.72 14.14
CA VAL A 274 0.06 23.34 13.48
C VAL A 274 -1.01 23.65 14.52
N MET A 275 -1.32 24.95 14.66
CA MET A 275 -2.32 25.44 15.59
C MET A 275 -3.73 25.39 15.00
N THR A 276 -4.72 24.94 15.79
CA THR A 276 -6.14 25.09 15.45
C THR A 276 -6.50 26.57 15.30
N ASN A 277 -7.58 26.86 14.58
CA ASN A 277 -8.10 28.20 14.42
C ASN A 277 -9.62 28.20 14.55
N THR A 278 -10.08 28.59 15.73
CA THR A 278 -11.50 28.73 16.11
C THR A 278 -11.90 30.20 16.27
N SER A 279 -11.27 31.11 15.52
CA SER A 279 -11.57 32.56 15.58
C SER A 279 -12.98 32.93 15.12
N HIS A 280 -13.70 31.99 14.51
CA HIS A 280 -14.98 32.17 13.81
C HIS A 280 -14.86 33.01 12.52
N SER A 281 -13.63 33.29 12.06
CA SER A 281 -13.41 33.71 10.68
C SER A 281 -13.83 32.59 9.74
N TYR A 282 -14.74 32.87 8.81
CA TYR A 282 -15.27 31.88 7.88
C TYR A 282 -14.21 31.23 7.00
N SER A 283 -13.07 31.90 6.83
CA SER A 283 -12.09 31.54 5.84
C SER A 283 -10.86 30.82 6.37
N ASP A 284 -10.58 30.93 7.67
CA ASP A 284 -9.35 30.41 8.28
C ASP A 284 -9.77 29.54 9.46
N VAL A 285 -10.16 28.31 9.13
CA VAL A 285 -10.72 27.33 10.06
C VAL A 285 -9.76 26.16 10.13
N ALA A 286 -9.35 25.81 11.36
CA ALA A 286 -8.55 24.61 11.59
C ALA A 286 -9.00 23.92 12.88
N VAL A 287 -9.21 22.60 12.82
CA VAL A 287 -9.76 21.79 13.91
C VAL A 287 -8.92 20.52 14.11
N LEU A 288 -9.01 19.91 15.30
CA LEU A 288 -8.26 18.70 15.61
C LEU A 288 -8.89 17.48 14.93
N TYR A 289 -8.05 16.57 14.47
CA TYR A 289 -8.39 15.23 14.05
C TYR A 289 -7.68 14.24 14.96
N ASP A 290 -8.43 13.32 15.56
CA ASP A 290 -7.90 12.25 16.41
C ASP A 290 -7.47 11.06 15.54
N ASN A 291 -6.18 10.72 15.51
CA ASN A 291 -5.66 9.62 14.70
C ASN A 291 -6.01 8.24 15.24
N GLN A 292 -6.42 8.11 16.51
CA GLN A 292 -6.81 6.82 17.09
C GLN A 292 -8.29 6.54 16.86
N LYS A 293 -9.13 7.57 16.97
CA LYS A 293 -10.60 7.46 16.79
C LYS A 293 -11.05 7.76 15.37
N HIS A 294 -10.19 8.37 14.56
CA HIS A 294 -10.47 8.84 13.21
C HIS A 294 -11.67 9.80 13.16
N CYS A 295 -11.74 10.76 14.08
CA CYS A 295 -12.84 11.72 14.18
C CYS A 295 -12.31 13.14 14.31
N LEU A 296 -13.13 14.14 13.96
CA LEU A 296 -12.80 15.53 14.30
C LEU A 296 -13.15 15.80 15.76
N VAL A 297 -12.30 16.56 16.43
CA VAL A 297 -12.46 16.92 17.84
C VAL A 297 -12.50 18.44 17.99
N MET A 298 -13.49 18.93 18.73
CA MET A 298 -13.63 20.35 19.03
C MET A 298 -14.34 20.57 20.37
N VAL A 299 -13.99 21.65 21.07
CA VAL A 299 -14.69 22.05 22.30
C VAL A 299 -15.90 22.89 21.91
N ASP A 300 -17.10 22.50 22.31
CA ASP A 300 -18.32 23.22 22.01
C ASP A 300 -18.41 24.56 22.74
N GLU A 301 -18.89 25.60 22.06
CA GLU A 301 -18.98 26.96 22.60
C GLU A 301 -19.96 27.06 23.78
N SER A 302 -21.10 26.38 23.71
CA SER A 302 -22.19 26.54 24.69
C SER A 302 -21.93 25.74 25.96
N THR A 303 -21.38 24.53 25.80
CA THR A 303 -21.21 23.56 26.90
C THR A 303 -19.79 23.49 27.43
N SER A 304 -18.79 23.96 26.67
CA SER A 304 -17.35 23.74 26.95
C SER A 304 -16.95 22.25 27.07
N LEU A 305 -17.77 21.35 26.52
CA LEU A 305 -17.47 19.91 26.44
C LEU A 305 -16.78 19.59 25.12
N LEU A 306 -15.92 18.56 25.13
CA LEU A 306 -15.35 18.01 23.91
C LEU A 306 -16.41 17.23 23.12
N ILE A 307 -16.50 17.55 21.84
CA ILE A 307 -17.35 16.89 20.85
C ILE A 307 -16.46 16.15 19.86
N GLU A 308 -16.77 14.88 19.66
CA GLU A 308 -16.17 14.03 18.63
C GLU A 308 -17.15 13.91 17.45
N LYS A 309 -16.68 14.16 16.22
CA LYS A 309 -17.47 14.06 15.00
C LYS A 309 -16.96 12.94 14.10
N TYR A 310 -17.81 11.94 13.90
CA TYR A 310 -17.59 10.75 13.09
C TYR A 310 -18.31 10.89 11.73
N HIS A 311 -18.24 9.91 10.83
CA HIS A 311 -19.03 10.02 9.57
C HIS A 311 -20.54 9.80 9.79
N ASP A 312 -20.94 9.13 10.86
CA ASP A 312 -22.30 8.67 11.14
C ASP A 312 -22.97 9.35 12.36
N GLY A 313 -22.30 10.35 12.97
CA GLY A 313 -22.86 11.14 14.06
C GLY A 313 -21.83 11.87 14.91
N ASN A 314 -22.31 12.53 15.96
CA ASN A 314 -21.47 13.16 16.98
C ASN A 314 -21.55 12.38 18.30
N VAL A 315 -20.47 12.42 19.07
CA VAL A 315 -20.44 12.02 20.48
C VAL A 315 -20.11 13.24 21.32
N ILE A 316 -21.00 13.55 22.27
CA ILE A 316 -20.76 14.56 23.31
C ILE A 316 -20.06 13.85 24.46
N THR A 317 -18.82 14.20 24.75
CA THR A 317 -18.06 13.58 25.83
C THR A 317 -18.35 14.25 27.17
N ASN A 318 -17.95 13.59 28.26
CA ASN A 318 -17.98 14.20 29.60
C ASN A 318 -16.72 15.04 29.91
N THR A 319 -15.80 15.18 28.95
CA THR A 319 -14.55 15.92 29.15
C THR A 319 -14.79 17.41 28.94
N ALA A 320 -14.76 18.18 30.03
CA ALA A 320 -14.87 19.63 30.00
C ALA A 320 -13.50 20.28 29.83
N ILE A 321 -13.41 21.28 28.95
CA ILE A 321 -12.20 22.07 28.71
C ILE A 321 -12.53 23.55 28.88
N ALA A 322 -12.00 24.14 29.95
CA ALA A 322 -12.30 25.52 30.31
C ALA A 322 -11.41 26.53 29.57
N ASN A 323 -10.14 26.21 29.35
CA ASN A 323 -9.12 27.13 28.88
C ASN A 323 -8.08 26.46 27.95
N GLN A 324 -7.22 27.30 27.36
CA GLN A 324 -6.23 26.86 26.37
C GLN A 324 -5.18 25.91 26.94
N ALA A 325 -4.78 26.06 28.21
CA ALA A 325 -3.79 25.17 28.82
C ALA A 325 -4.34 23.75 28.99
N GLU A 326 -5.62 23.62 29.37
CA GLU A 326 -6.31 22.33 29.44
C GLU A 326 -6.47 21.69 28.06
N LEU A 327 -6.82 22.47 27.02
CA LEU A 327 -6.90 21.95 25.65
C LEU A 327 -5.53 21.48 25.17
N GLN A 328 -4.47 22.25 25.41
CA GLN A 328 -3.12 21.86 25.02
C GLN A 328 -2.68 20.58 25.74
N ALA A 329 -2.93 20.47 27.04
CA ALA A 329 -2.62 19.25 27.80
C ALA A 329 -3.38 18.01 27.28
N TYR A 330 -4.64 18.19 26.85
CA TYR A 330 -5.41 17.14 26.20
C TYR A 330 -4.79 16.71 24.86
N VAL A 331 -4.36 17.69 24.04
CA VAL A 331 -3.70 17.43 22.76
C VAL A 331 -2.34 16.76 22.94
N ASP A 332 -1.53 17.22 23.89
CA ASP A 332 -0.20 16.66 24.19
C ASP A 332 -0.27 15.20 24.68
N ALA A 333 -1.40 14.81 25.27
CA ALA A 333 -1.63 13.45 25.78
C ALA A 333 -2.13 12.46 24.70
N GLY A 334 -2.51 12.93 23.52
CA GLY A 334 -3.06 12.10 22.45
C GLY A 334 -2.30 12.21 21.14
N ASP A 335 -2.78 11.50 20.12
CA ASP A 335 -2.24 11.55 18.75
C ASP A 335 -3.18 12.35 17.87
N PHE A 336 -2.97 13.67 17.84
CA PHE A 336 -3.80 14.59 17.07
C PHE A 336 -3.05 15.18 15.88
N THR A 337 -3.83 15.50 14.86
CA THR A 337 -3.41 16.27 13.68
C THR A 337 -4.37 17.43 13.49
N THR A 338 -3.86 18.65 13.36
CA THR A 338 -4.68 19.80 13.02
C THR A 338 -4.98 19.82 11.52
N VAL A 339 -6.26 19.82 11.18
CA VAL A 339 -6.75 19.88 9.81
C VAL A 339 -7.12 21.32 9.47
N CYS A 340 -6.39 21.93 8.54
CA CYS A 340 -6.64 23.27 8.01
C CYS A 340 -7.58 23.18 6.82
N PHE A 341 -8.78 23.74 6.95
CA PHE A 341 -9.79 23.69 5.90
C PHE A 341 -9.40 24.66 4.78
N ILE A 342 -9.84 24.38 3.56
CA ILE A 342 -9.67 25.29 2.42
C ILE A 342 -10.92 26.13 2.21
N TYR A 343 -10.73 27.44 2.06
CA TYR A 343 -11.83 28.38 1.78
C TYR A 343 -12.50 28.04 0.44
N HIS A 344 -13.83 28.17 0.36
CA HIS A 344 -14.60 27.76 -0.82
C HIS A 344 -14.20 28.49 -2.12
N SER A 345 -13.61 29.69 -2.01
CA SER A 345 -13.27 30.54 -3.15
C SER A 345 -11.79 30.97 -3.17
N VAL A 346 -10.87 30.03 -2.92
CA VAL A 346 -9.43 30.27 -3.15
C VAL A 346 -9.11 30.03 -4.62
N ALA A 347 -8.90 31.09 -5.39
CA ALA A 347 -8.59 30.95 -6.82
C ALA A 347 -7.18 30.38 -7.07
N GLN A 348 -6.18 30.90 -6.38
CA GLN A 348 -4.80 30.42 -6.47
C GLN A 348 -4.13 30.51 -5.11
N PRO A 349 -3.23 29.56 -4.79
CA PRO A 349 -2.44 29.66 -3.60
C PRO A 349 -1.37 30.75 -3.76
N MET A 350 -0.79 31.16 -2.65
CA MET A 350 0.29 32.14 -2.58
C MET A 350 1.66 31.47 -2.54
N GLY A 351 2.65 32.10 -3.16
CA GLY A 351 4.05 31.70 -3.09
C GLY A 351 4.97 32.91 -3.19
N ARG A 352 6.27 32.71 -2.98
CA ARG A 352 7.27 33.78 -3.08
C ARG A 352 7.73 33.96 -4.50
N ARG A 353 7.73 35.19 -4.99
CA ARG A 353 8.27 35.52 -6.31
C ARG A 353 9.81 35.60 -6.26
N ARG A 354 10.50 34.86 -7.14
CA ARG A 354 11.97 34.66 -7.12
C ARG A 354 12.80 35.94 -7.09
N TYR A 355 12.32 37.02 -7.71
CA TYR A 355 13.05 38.30 -7.82
C TYR A 355 12.34 39.49 -7.15
N GLY A 356 11.17 39.27 -6.55
CA GLY A 356 10.39 40.31 -5.88
C GLY A 356 10.39 40.22 -4.36
N GLY A 357 10.83 39.09 -3.79
CA GLY A 357 10.89 38.83 -2.35
C GLY A 357 9.54 38.65 -1.65
N GLY A 358 8.48 39.29 -2.16
CA GLY A 358 7.13 39.24 -1.62
C GLY A 358 6.35 37.97 -1.98
N GLU A 359 5.43 37.62 -1.10
CA GLU A 359 4.39 36.61 -1.33
C GLU A 359 3.32 37.15 -2.30
N GLN A 360 2.97 36.37 -3.32
CA GLN A 360 2.03 36.72 -4.39
C GLN A 360 1.25 35.48 -4.86
N ARG A 361 0.06 35.67 -5.43
CA ARG A 361 -0.71 34.59 -6.04
C ARG A 361 0.04 34.02 -7.25
N LEU A 362 0.09 32.70 -7.36
CA LEU A 362 0.94 32.01 -8.35
C LEU A 362 0.57 32.29 -9.81
N SER A 363 -0.70 32.50 -10.17
CA SER A 363 -1.11 32.52 -11.59
C SER A 363 -1.39 33.93 -12.18
N ASN A 364 -0.87 35.00 -11.58
CA ASN A 364 -1.21 36.37 -12.01
C ASN A 364 -0.42 36.86 -13.24
N ASN A 365 0.66 36.17 -13.62
CA ASN A 365 1.54 36.51 -14.73
C ASN A 365 2.56 35.39 -14.99
N ALA A 366 3.22 35.44 -16.15
CA ALA A 366 4.41 34.63 -16.42
C ALA A 366 5.56 35.09 -15.50
N ALA A 367 5.71 34.43 -14.36
CA ALA A 367 6.72 34.71 -13.35
C ALA A 367 7.20 33.42 -12.69
N SER A 368 8.42 33.46 -12.15
CA SER A 368 8.97 32.36 -11.35
C SER A 368 8.61 32.50 -9.89
N PHE A 369 8.11 31.40 -9.31
CA PHE A 369 7.74 31.30 -7.91
C PHE A 369 8.46 30.16 -7.22
N TYR A 370 8.53 30.22 -5.91
CA TYR A 370 8.91 29.11 -5.05
C TYR A 370 8.20 29.24 -3.72
N GLY A 371 8.12 28.15 -2.97
CA GLY A 371 7.52 28.15 -1.65
C GLY A 371 7.23 26.75 -1.19
N TYR A 372 6.39 26.66 -0.16
CA TYR A 372 5.91 25.40 0.35
C TYR A 372 4.46 25.55 0.82
N PHE A 373 3.76 24.41 0.89
CA PHE A 373 2.52 24.29 1.64
C PHE A 373 2.73 23.21 2.69
N GLY A 374 2.71 23.57 3.97
CA GLY A 374 3.15 22.69 5.05
C GLY A 374 3.68 23.48 6.24
N VAL A 375 4.60 22.87 7.00
CA VAL A 375 5.33 23.50 8.11
C VAL A 375 6.83 23.44 7.83
N PHE A 376 7.44 24.60 7.68
CA PHE A 376 8.88 24.72 7.44
C PHE A 376 9.46 25.87 8.25
N ASN A 377 10.58 25.63 8.95
CA ASN A 377 11.21 26.60 9.86
C ASN A 377 10.21 27.26 10.83
N ASN A 378 9.40 26.44 11.52
CA ASN A 378 8.37 26.88 12.48
C ASN A 378 7.31 27.83 11.88
N THR A 379 7.18 27.88 10.56
CA THR A 379 6.16 28.68 9.87
C THR A 379 5.18 27.75 9.18
N VAL A 380 3.89 27.97 9.43
CA VAL A 380 2.79 27.18 8.87
C VAL A 380 2.22 27.92 7.65
N GLN A 381 2.19 27.26 6.51
CA GLN A 381 1.57 27.75 5.26
C GLN A 381 0.59 26.70 4.73
N MET A 382 -0.58 26.56 5.36
CA MET A 382 -1.56 25.54 4.99
C MET A 382 -2.99 26.09 5.02
N GLY A 383 -3.76 25.77 3.99
CA GLY A 383 -5.20 26.04 3.91
C GLY A 383 -5.58 27.52 3.97
N GLY A 384 -6.79 27.78 4.47
CA GLY A 384 -7.34 29.10 4.62
C GLY A 384 -7.67 29.79 3.29
N THR A 385 -7.52 31.12 3.24
CA THR A 385 -7.68 31.90 1.99
C THR A 385 -6.45 31.92 1.07
N LYS A 386 -5.31 31.40 1.54
CA LYS A 386 -4.00 31.69 0.95
C LYS A 386 -3.27 30.48 0.41
N TYR A 387 -3.36 29.33 1.05
CA TYR A 387 -2.47 28.20 0.77
C TYR A 387 -3.27 26.96 0.42
N SER A 388 -2.64 26.06 -0.32
CA SER A 388 -3.11 24.67 -0.40
C SER A 388 -2.86 23.96 0.92
N ALA A 389 -3.51 22.83 1.15
CA ALA A 389 -3.28 21.97 2.31
C ALA A 389 -3.11 20.53 1.85
N HIS A 390 -2.08 19.87 2.36
CA HIS A 390 -1.66 18.56 1.90
C HIS A 390 -1.42 17.66 3.10
N TYR A 391 -2.05 16.48 3.06
CA TYR A 391 -1.95 15.47 4.10
C TYR A 391 -1.75 14.10 3.46
N ARG A 392 -1.15 13.17 4.18
CA ARG A 392 -1.14 11.74 3.86
C ARG A 392 -1.92 10.97 4.89
N PHE A 393 -2.62 9.92 4.47
CA PHE A 393 -3.23 8.94 5.35
C PHE A 393 -2.41 7.65 5.22
N THR A 394 -1.64 7.31 6.25
CA THR A 394 -0.62 6.25 6.18
C THR A 394 -1.22 4.85 6.28
N SER A 395 -0.39 3.82 6.03
CA SER A 395 -0.77 2.41 6.23
C SER A 395 -1.17 2.09 7.67
N GLU A 396 -0.61 2.83 8.63
CA GLU A 396 -0.95 2.76 10.05
C GLU A 396 -2.22 3.57 10.39
N ARG A 397 -2.93 4.07 9.38
CA ARG A 397 -4.16 4.86 9.48
C ARG A 397 -3.97 6.21 10.19
N ARG A 398 -2.76 6.78 10.11
CA ARG A 398 -2.49 8.10 10.70
C ARG A 398 -2.64 9.17 9.63
N LEU A 399 -3.37 10.24 9.95
CA LEU A 399 -3.43 11.43 9.12
C LEU A 399 -2.27 12.33 9.52
N GLU A 400 -1.40 12.65 8.58
CA GLU A 400 -0.22 13.47 8.84
C GLU A 400 -0.15 14.61 7.82
N PRO A 401 0.16 15.85 8.22
CA PRO A 401 0.46 16.89 7.25
C PRO A 401 1.73 16.53 6.49
N ILE A 402 1.88 17.04 5.27
CA ILE A 402 3.12 16.91 4.52
C ILE A 402 3.58 18.27 4.03
N ASN A 403 4.88 18.40 3.82
CA ASN A 403 5.48 19.55 3.17
C ASN A 403 5.44 19.37 1.66
N PHE A 404 4.64 20.20 0.99
CA PHE A 404 4.59 20.32 -0.45
C PHE A 404 5.50 21.48 -0.87
N PHE A 405 6.77 21.20 -1.14
CA PHE A 405 7.69 22.20 -1.68
C PHE A 405 7.46 22.36 -3.17
N PHE A 406 7.49 23.59 -3.66
CA PHE A 406 7.37 23.84 -5.08
C PHE A 406 8.32 24.93 -5.56
N MET A 407 8.69 24.79 -6.83
CA MET A 407 9.40 25.78 -7.60
C MET A 407 8.76 25.81 -8.97
N SER A 408 8.45 27.00 -9.47
CA SER A 408 7.96 27.17 -10.83
C SER A 408 8.77 28.21 -11.56
N ASN A 409 8.96 27.97 -12.85
CA ASN A 409 9.43 28.94 -13.82
C ASN A 409 8.36 29.03 -14.91
N SER A 410 7.95 30.25 -15.22
CA SER A 410 7.04 30.51 -16.34
C SER A 410 7.61 31.67 -17.12
N GLU A 411 8.00 31.39 -18.36
CA GLU A 411 8.53 32.39 -19.27
C GLU A 411 7.39 33.14 -19.98
N PRO A 412 7.56 34.44 -20.29
CA PRO A 412 6.57 35.19 -21.04
C PRO A 412 6.53 34.75 -22.52
N SER A 413 5.37 34.89 -23.15
CA SER A 413 4.99 34.54 -24.52
C SER A 413 5.96 34.85 -25.68
N ARG A 414 6.99 35.66 -25.43
CA ARG A 414 7.91 36.22 -26.42
C ARG A 414 9.31 36.35 -25.83
N ALA A 415 10.06 35.26 -25.84
CA ALA A 415 11.48 35.28 -25.51
C ALA A 415 12.31 35.59 -26.77
N PRO A 416 12.95 36.77 -26.87
CA PRO A 416 13.87 37.07 -27.97
C PRO A 416 15.12 36.19 -27.86
N SER A 417 15.53 35.60 -28.97
CA SER A 417 16.76 34.81 -29.12
C SER A 417 17.62 35.36 -30.27
N SER A 418 18.89 34.93 -30.34
CA SER A 418 19.83 35.34 -31.39
C SER A 418 19.37 34.97 -32.81
N THR A 419 18.41 34.06 -32.97
CA THR A 419 17.86 33.60 -34.26
C THR A 419 16.39 33.97 -34.48
N GLY A 420 15.80 34.83 -33.63
CA GLY A 420 14.39 35.24 -33.70
C GLY A 420 13.60 34.95 -32.42
N MET A 421 12.30 34.71 -32.54
CA MET A 421 11.43 34.41 -31.39
C MET A 421 11.51 32.93 -31.02
N THR A 422 11.68 32.62 -29.75
CA THR A 422 11.64 31.24 -29.23
C THR A 422 10.36 30.97 -28.44
N ASN A 423 9.99 29.70 -28.31
CA ASN A 423 8.84 29.30 -27.50
C ASN A 423 9.18 29.53 -26.04
N ALA A 424 8.24 30.14 -25.32
CA ALA A 424 8.30 30.16 -23.87
C ALA A 424 8.18 28.73 -23.34
N GLU A 425 8.92 28.41 -22.30
CA GLU A 425 8.80 27.18 -21.54
C GLU A 425 8.28 27.45 -20.11
N GLY A 426 7.52 26.49 -19.60
CA GLY A 426 7.05 26.48 -18.22
C GLY A 426 7.53 25.20 -17.55
N GLU A 427 8.07 25.29 -16.34
CA GLU A 427 8.42 24.14 -15.53
C GLU A 427 7.91 24.33 -14.11
N VAL A 428 7.32 23.28 -13.56
CA VAL A 428 6.98 23.18 -12.14
C VAL A 428 7.63 21.94 -11.59
N THR A 429 8.42 22.11 -10.55
CA THR A 429 8.98 21.01 -9.78
C THR A 429 8.37 21.03 -8.41
N VAL A 430 7.93 19.87 -7.93
CA VAL A 430 7.42 19.71 -6.56
C VAL A 430 8.16 18.59 -5.86
N ALA A 431 8.39 18.77 -4.56
CA ALA A 431 8.91 17.74 -3.68
C ALA A 431 7.96 17.57 -2.51
N LEU A 432 7.61 16.32 -2.22
CA LEU A 432 6.80 15.95 -1.07
C LEU A 432 7.72 15.44 0.02
N GLU A 433 7.59 15.97 1.22
CA GLU A 433 8.39 15.58 2.37
C GLU A 433 7.47 15.36 3.57
N SER A 434 7.72 14.30 4.35
CA SER A 434 7.04 14.12 5.62
C SER A 434 7.49 15.18 6.62
N MET A 435 6.73 15.33 7.71
CA MET A 435 7.10 16.26 8.80
C MET A 435 8.42 15.91 9.49
N SER A 436 8.92 14.68 9.30
CA SER A 436 10.21 14.23 9.84
C SER A 436 11.41 14.52 8.92
N GLY A 437 11.17 15.07 7.73
CA GLY A 437 12.22 15.34 6.74
C GLY A 437 12.44 14.22 5.70
N GLU A 438 11.64 13.15 5.77
CA GLU A 438 11.71 12.07 4.78
C GLU A 438 11.14 12.55 3.44
N LEU A 439 11.97 12.55 2.39
CA LEU A 439 11.51 12.77 1.03
C LEU A 439 10.61 11.62 0.57
N LEU A 440 9.38 11.94 0.19
CA LEU A 440 8.35 11.00 -0.28
C LEU A 440 8.31 10.92 -1.81
N GLY A 441 8.77 11.95 -2.50
CA GLY A 441 8.91 11.94 -3.95
C GLY A 441 9.17 13.32 -4.54
N MET A 442 9.81 13.35 -5.70
CA MET A 442 10.07 14.55 -6.47
C MET A 442 9.47 14.42 -7.87
N TYR A 443 8.81 15.46 -8.33
CA TYR A 443 8.06 15.44 -9.58
C TYR A 443 8.30 16.72 -10.36
N SER A 444 8.39 16.64 -11.69
CA SER A 444 8.47 17.80 -12.57
C SER A 444 7.42 17.71 -13.67
N TYR A 445 6.79 18.83 -13.96
CA TYR A 445 5.93 19.00 -15.11
C TYR A 445 6.46 20.15 -15.96
N ARG A 446 6.60 19.90 -17.27
CA ARG A 446 7.05 20.89 -18.24
C ARG A 446 5.96 21.13 -19.27
N SER A 447 5.65 22.40 -19.51
CA SER A 447 4.83 22.83 -20.62
C SER A 447 5.70 23.58 -21.65
N ARG A 448 5.41 23.34 -22.92
CA ARG A 448 6.05 24.04 -24.03
C ARG A 448 5.00 24.30 -25.10
N ALA A 449 5.03 25.49 -25.68
CA ALA A 449 4.17 25.78 -26.83
C ALA A 449 4.61 24.93 -28.05
N GLU A 450 3.64 24.32 -28.73
CA GLU A 450 3.90 23.53 -29.95
C GLU A 450 4.28 24.40 -31.15
N THR A 451 3.72 25.62 -31.23
CA THR A 451 3.93 26.53 -32.36
C THR A 451 4.87 27.68 -31.98
N GLN A 452 5.69 28.13 -32.93
CA GLN A 452 6.66 29.21 -32.72
C GLN A 452 5.99 30.53 -32.33
N GLY A 453 6.45 31.17 -31.25
CA GLY A 453 5.99 32.51 -30.83
C GLY A 453 4.74 32.53 -29.95
N TYR A 454 4.39 31.39 -29.36
CA TYR A 454 3.28 31.25 -28.40
C TYR A 454 3.78 31.01 -26.96
N ASP A 455 2.92 31.34 -26.00
CA ASP A 455 3.16 31.20 -24.56
C ASP A 455 2.99 29.75 -24.06
N ALA A 456 3.87 29.31 -23.16
CA ALA A 456 3.74 28.02 -22.46
C ALA A 456 2.61 27.99 -21.42
N GLY A 457 1.98 29.14 -21.16
CA GLY A 457 0.89 29.28 -20.21
C GLY A 457 1.35 29.64 -18.79
N TYR A 458 0.37 29.89 -17.94
CA TYR A 458 0.59 30.14 -16.50
C TYR A 458 0.55 28.81 -15.77
N VAL A 459 1.71 28.18 -15.70
CA VAL A 459 1.85 26.86 -15.06
C VAL A 459 2.26 26.92 -13.60
N ALA A 460 2.45 28.11 -13.02
CA ALA A 460 2.73 28.22 -11.60
C ALA A 460 1.59 27.62 -10.75
N GLY A 461 1.90 26.53 -10.03
CA GLY A 461 0.91 25.72 -9.31
C GLY A 461 0.18 24.67 -10.15
N ALA A 462 0.66 24.34 -11.36
CA ALA A 462 0.02 23.36 -12.23
C ALA A 462 -0.02 21.95 -11.62
N ILE A 463 1.00 21.56 -10.87
CA ILE A 463 0.93 20.31 -10.08
C ILE A 463 0.11 20.64 -8.82
N ASN A 464 -1.20 20.43 -8.87
CA ASN A 464 -2.07 20.66 -7.73
C ASN A 464 -1.81 19.62 -6.64
N CYS A 465 -1.75 18.33 -7.01
CA CYS A 465 -1.51 17.25 -6.07
C CYS A 465 -0.91 16.04 -6.79
N ILE A 466 -0.14 15.22 -6.07
CA ILE A 466 0.47 13.99 -6.57
C ILE A 466 0.60 13.02 -5.39
N ASN A 467 0.04 11.82 -5.49
CA ASN A 467 0.10 10.86 -4.38
C ASN A 467 1.46 10.15 -4.37
N PRO A 468 2.24 10.20 -3.27
CA PRO A 468 3.54 9.55 -3.20
C PRO A 468 3.49 8.02 -3.21
N TYR A 469 2.34 7.40 -2.90
CA TYR A 469 2.16 5.94 -2.93
C TYR A 469 1.88 5.40 -4.35
N SER A 470 1.14 6.15 -5.16
CA SER A 470 0.75 5.72 -6.52
C SER A 470 1.46 6.46 -7.64
N HIS A 471 2.08 7.59 -7.33
CA HIS A 471 2.67 8.53 -8.28
C HIS A 471 1.68 9.03 -9.33
N SER A 472 0.40 9.10 -8.96
CA SER A 472 -0.70 9.64 -9.77
C SER A 472 -1.31 10.87 -9.11
N GLY A 473 -1.77 11.83 -9.90
CA GLY A 473 -2.14 13.15 -9.40
C GLY A 473 -3.01 13.97 -10.33
N LEU A 474 -3.03 15.28 -10.08
CA LEU A 474 -3.77 16.29 -10.83
C LEU A 474 -2.82 17.37 -11.34
N LEU A 475 -2.78 17.53 -12.66
CA LEU A 475 -2.31 18.73 -13.33
C LEU A 475 -3.49 19.65 -13.58
N ASN A 476 -3.34 20.93 -13.26
CA ASN A 476 -4.33 21.95 -13.55
C ASN A 476 -3.65 23.27 -13.88
N GLU A 477 -3.40 23.48 -15.16
CA GLU A 477 -2.89 24.74 -15.66
C GLU A 477 -3.98 25.80 -15.63
N TYR A 478 -3.63 26.97 -15.10
CA TYR A 478 -4.58 28.08 -15.03
C TYR A 478 -4.93 28.61 -16.43
N TYR A 479 -3.93 28.64 -17.32
CA TYR A 479 -4.04 29.13 -18.69
C TYR A 479 -2.95 28.50 -19.56
N MET A 480 -3.28 28.09 -20.78
CA MET A 480 -2.30 27.80 -21.85
C MET A 480 -2.86 28.26 -23.18
N HIS A 481 -2.12 29.08 -23.92
CA HIS A 481 -2.42 29.46 -25.31
C HIS A 481 -3.92 29.78 -25.60
N ASN A 482 -4.48 30.77 -24.91
CA ASN A 482 -5.89 31.17 -25.00
C ASN A 482 -6.91 30.16 -24.47
N TYR A 483 -6.49 29.06 -23.86
CA TYR A 483 -7.38 28.09 -23.23
C TYR A 483 -7.27 28.10 -21.71
N HIS A 484 -8.43 27.87 -21.09
CA HIS A 484 -8.64 27.66 -19.67
C HIS A 484 -9.32 26.30 -19.44
N GLY A 485 -9.39 25.85 -18.19
CA GLY A 485 -10.05 24.58 -17.84
C GLY A 485 -9.23 23.35 -18.25
N LEU A 486 -7.91 23.42 -18.06
CA LEU A 486 -6.95 22.43 -18.57
C LEU A 486 -6.67 21.28 -17.59
N GLY A 487 -7.60 21.02 -16.66
CA GLY A 487 -7.46 19.98 -15.64
C GLY A 487 -7.28 18.59 -16.25
N ARG A 488 -6.23 17.88 -15.84
CA ARG A 488 -5.89 16.52 -16.28
C ARG A 488 -5.39 15.69 -15.10
N THR A 489 -5.81 14.43 -15.04
CA THR A 489 -5.06 13.44 -14.25
C THR A 489 -3.65 13.32 -14.81
N CYS A 490 -2.69 12.99 -13.95
CA CYS A 490 -1.31 12.76 -14.36
C CYS A 490 -0.70 11.55 -13.66
N ARG A 491 0.44 11.09 -14.20
CA ARG A 491 1.24 10.02 -13.62
C ARG A 491 2.73 10.30 -13.81
N ALA A 492 3.54 9.93 -12.83
CA ALA A 492 4.99 10.03 -12.88
C ALA A 492 5.62 8.79 -13.53
N PHE A 493 6.72 9.00 -14.26
CA PHE A 493 7.48 7.97 -14.97
C PHE A 493 8.94 7.94 -14.56
#